data_AF-A0AAJ4CS53-F1
#
_entry.id   AF-A0AAJ4CS53-F1
#
_cell.length_a   1.000
_cell.length_b   1.000
_cell.length_c   1.000
_cell.angle_alpha   90.00
_cell.angle_beta   90.00
_cell.angle_gamma   90.00
#
_symmetry.space_group_name_H-M   'P 1'
#
loop_
_entity.id
_entity.type
_entity.pdbx_description
1 polymer ?
#
loop_
_entity_poly.entity_id
_entity_poly.type
_entity_poly.pdbx_seq_one_letter_code
_entity_poly.pdbx_strand_id
1 'polypeptide(L)'
;MFLKALFSAILIKGVCYSAGAKASDDGWLLVPNSDRNDFKIICSEGKKFIWGVFPRNGTSDYQVARNIYIGHTSDGRTVLSFMRGFINADKQTTYIPAPNVSCEITEK
;
A
#
# COMPACT_ATOMS: atom_id res chain seq x y z
N MET A 1 -66.30 -31.19 -13.46
CA MET A 1 -66.98 -30.07 -12.77
C MET A 1 -65.90 -29.29 -12.05
N PHE A 2 -65.76 -28.01 -12.40
CA PHE A 2 -64.69 -27.10 -11.96
C PHE A 2 -64.90 -26.65 -10.51
N LEU A 3 -63.84 -26.57 -9.72
CA LEU A 3 -63.76 -25.55 -8.68
C LEU A 3 -62.35 -24.96 -8.62
N LYS A 4 -62.22 -23.77 -9.23
CA LYS A 4 -61.09 -22.86 -9.09
C LYS A 4 -61.30 -22.04 -7.80
N ALA A 5 -60.28 -21.93 -6.96
CA ALA A 5 -60.13 -20.85 -5.98
C ALA A 5 -58.62 -20.62 -5.78
N LEU A 6 -58.00 -19.62 -6.41
CA LEU A 6 -57.90 -18.19 -6.06
C LEU A 6 -56.90 -17.89 -4.92
N PHE A 7 -55.69 -17.53 -5.35
CA PHE A 7 -54.78 -16.47 -4.88
C PHE A 7 -54.68 -16.15 -3.37
N SER A 8 -53.47 -16.35 -2.84
CA SER A 8 -52.70 -15.25 -2.23
C SER A 8 -51.21 -15.58 -2.22
N ALA A 9 -50.53 -15.18 -3.29
CA ALA A 9 -49.08 -15.12 -3.30
C ALA A 9 -48.67 -13.83 -2.58
N ILE A 10 -48.38 -13.94 -1.28
CA ILE A 10 -47.74 -12.87 -0.52
C ILE A 10 -46.30 -12.80 -1.01
N LEU A 11 -46.05 -11.90 -1.96
CA LEU A 11 -44.70 -11.47 -2.33
C LEU A 11 -44.12 -10.68 -1.17
N ILE A 12 -43.40 -11.35 -0.28
CA ILE A 12 -42.51 -10.69 0.66
C ILE A 12 -41.45 -10.00 -0.19
N LYS A 13 -41.64 -8.69 -0.43
CA LYS A 13 -40.60 -7.80 -0.94
C LYS A 13 -39.52 -7.73 0.12
N GLY A 14 -38.66 -8.75 0.14
CA GLY A 14 -37.42 -8.74 0.90
C GLY A 14 -36.60 -7.58 0.35
N VAL A 15 -36.62 -6.46 1.08
CA VAL A 15 -35.67 -5.37 0.90
C VAL A 15 -34.31 -6.00 1.20
N CYS A 16 -33.63 -6.46 0.15
CA CYS A 16 -32.21 -6.72 0.23
C CYS A 16 -31.56 -5.37 0.46
N TYR A 17 -31.42 -5.01 1.74
CA TYR A 17 -30.44 -4.02 2.15
C TYR A 17 -29.10 -4.60 1.74
N SER A 18 -28.62 -4.17 0.57
CA SER A 18 -27.22 -4.25 0.23
C SER A 18 -26.50 -3.41 1.28
N ALA A 19 -26.17 -4.03 2.41
CA ALA A 19 -25.14 -3.54 3.29
C ALA A 19 -23.88 -3.55 2.43
N GLY A 20 -23.61 -2.41 1.79
CA GLY A 20 -22.34 -2.16 1.14
C GLY A 20 -21.29 -2.20 2.24
N ALA A 21 -20.76 -3.39 2.50
CA ALA A 21 -19.51 -3.54 3.20
C ALA A 21 -18.53 -2.69 2.40
N LYS A 22 -18.18 -1.51 2.93
CA LYS A 22 -16.98 -0.83 2.47
C LYS A 22 -15.87 -1.82 2.76
N ALA A 23 -15.33 -2.46 1.73
CA ALA A 23 -14.04 -3.11 1.86
C ALA A 23 -13.13 -2.05 2.47
N SER A 24 -12.58 -2.33 3.66
CA SER A 24 -11.52 -1.50 4.19
C SER A 24 -10.43 -1.49 3.13
N ASP A 25 -10.06 -0.30 2.68
CA ASP A 25 -8.97 -0.09 1.75
C ASP A 25 -7.65 -0.30 2.51
N ASP A 26 -7.46 -1.51 3.02
CA ASP A 26 -6.20 -2.02 3.60
C ASP A 26 -5.20 -2.32 2.47
N GLY A 27 -5.32 -1.58 1.37
CA GLY A 27 -4.64 -1.78 0.11
C GLY A 27 -3.25 -1.17 0.09
N TRP A 28 -2.38 -1.77 -0.71
CA TRP A 28 -1.09 -1.19 -1.02
C TRP A 28 -1.28 0.06 -1.87
N LEU A 29 -0.78 1.21 -1.39
CA LEU A 29 -0.78 2.47 -2.11
C LEU A 29 0.52 2.64 -2.89
N LEU A 30 0.45 2.76 -4.21
CA LEU A 30 1.61 3.12 -5.04
C LEU A 30 1.96 4.61 -4.84
N VAL A 31 3.23 4.90 -4.53
CA VAL A 31 3.77 6.26 -4.55
C VAL A 31 3.69 6.78 -5.98
N PRO A 32 3.02 7.93 -6.21
CA PRO A 32 2.83 8.48 -7.55
C PRO A 32 4.14 8.57 -8.34
N ASN A 33 4.09 8.14 -9.60
CA ASN A 33 5.19 8.20 -10.57
C ASN A 33 6.42 7.33 -10.22
N SER A 34 6.41 6.59 -9.10
CA SER A 34 7.52 5.69 -8.75
C SER A 34 7.68 4.51 -9.71
N ASP A 35 6.68 4.25 -10.55
CA ASP A 35 6.74 3.30 -11.65
C ASP A 35 7.65 3.75 -12.80
N ARG A 36 7.85 5.07 -12.96
CA ARG A 36 8.60 5.66 -14.08
C ARG A 36 9.83 6.49 -13.68
N ASN A 37 9.82 7.08 -12.50
CA ASN A 37 10.87 7.97 -12.00
C ASN A 37 11.64 7.32 -10.86
N ASP A 38 12.91 7.72 -10.69
CA ASP A 38 13.73 7.29 -9.56
C ASP A 38 13.43 8.13 -8.31
N PHE A 39 13.42 7.48 -7.16
CA PHE A 39 13.19 8.10 -5.87
C PHE A 39 14.34 7.83 -4.91
N LYS A 40 14.44 8.70 -3.90
CA LYS A 40 15.23 8.50 -2.69
C LYS A 40 14.28 8.16 -1.55
N ILE A 41 14.73 7.29 -0.65
CA ILE A 41 14.03 6.97 0.59
C ILE A 41 15.00 7.24 1.73
N ILE A 42 14.63 8.11 2.67
CA ILE A 42 15.45 8.42 3.84
C ILE A 42 14.60 8.18 5.08
N CYS A 43 15.00 7.23 5.90
CA CYS A 43 14.33 6.91 7.15
C CYS A 43 15.17 7.35 8.35
N SER A 44 14.53 8.10 9.25
CA SER A 44 15.16 8.67 10.44
C SER A 44 14.31 8.44 11.69
N GLU A 45 15.00 8.37 12.83
CA GLU A 45 14.40 8.47 14.16
C GLU A 45 14.78 9.85 14.71
N GLY A 46 13.85 10.79 14.67
CA GLY A 46 14.15 12.20 14.91
C GLY A 46 15.20 12.72 13.91
N LYS A 47 16.36 13.17 14.41
CA LYS A 47 17.47 13.67 13.57
C LYS A 47 18.48 12.59 13.16
N LYS A 48 18.32 11.36 13.66
CA LYS A 48 19.28 10.28 13.44
C LYS A 48 18.91 9.50 12.18
N PHE A 49 19.85 9.41 11.25
CA PHE A 49 19.72 8.51 10.11
C PHE A 49 19.72 7.04 10.55
N ILE A 50 18.71 6.28 10.13
CA ILE A 50 18.57 4.85 10.46
C ILE A 50 18.83 3.99 9.23
N TRP A 51 18.14 4.29 8.12
CA TRP A 51 18.19 3.48 6.90
C TRP A 51 17.73 4.31 5.69
N GLY A 52 18.15 3.94 4.48
CA GLY A 52 17.66 4.62 3.28
C GLY A 52 18.34 4.21 1.98
N VAL A 53 17.68 4.55 0.88
CA VAL A 53 18.13 4.41 -0.51
C VAL A 53 18.36 5.82 -1.05
N PHE A 54 19.63 6.24 -1.12
CA PHE A 54 20.02 7.56 -1.62
C PHE A 54 21.52 7.59 -1.91
N PRO A 55 22.00 8.50 -2.78
CA PRO A 55 23.43 8.64 -3.06
C PRO A 55 24.22 9.00 -1.79
N ARG A 56 25.25 8.21 -1.47
CA ARG A 56 26.20 8.49 -0.36
C ARG A 56 27.64 8.42 -0.85
N ASN A 57 28.01 9.22 -1.85
CA ASN A 57 29.38 9.35 -2.36
C ASN A 57 30.13 8.00 -2.51
N GLY A 58 29.48 6.98 -3.09
CA GLY A 58 30.07 5.66 -3.32
C GLY A 58 30.02 4.66 -2.15
N THR A 59 29.51 5.05 -0.98
CA THR A 59 29.39 4.17 0.20
C THR A 59 28.04 3.47 0.33
N SER A 60 27.05 3.86 -0.48
CA SER A 60 25.73 3.22 -0.46
C SER A 60 25.62 2.19 -1.57
N ASP A 61 25.28 0.96 -1.18
CA ASP A 61 24.91 -0.12 -2.11
C ASP A 61 23.64 0.19 -2.92
N TYR A 62 22.85 1.17 -2.48
CA TYR A 62 21.55 1.52 -3.08
C TYR A 62 21.39 3.04 -3.14
N GLN A 63 21.15 3.59 -4.33
CA GLN A 63 20.96 5.02 -4.54
C GLN A 63 19.63 5.39 -5.18
N VAL A 64 18.94 4.44 -5.81
CA VAL A 64 17.66 4.67 -6.50
C VAL A 64 16.63 3.65 -6.05
N ALA A 65 15.38 4.10 -5.89
CA ALA A 65 14.21 3.29 -5.62
C ALA A 65 13.09 3.53 -6.64
N ARG A 66 12.35 2.48 -7.00
CA ARG A 66 11.20 2.51 -7.92
C ARG A 66 10.11 1.53 -7.48
N ASN A 67 8.93 1.64 -8.09
CA ASN A 67 7.76 0.80 -7.82
C ASN A 67 7.45 0.75 -6.32
N ILE A 68 7.32 1.92 -5.69
CA ILE A 68 7.25 2.03 -4.23
C ILE A 68 5.80 1.94 -3.78
N TYR A 69 5.49 0.91 -3.01
CA TYR A 69 4.19 0.69 -2.42
C TYR A 69 4.25 0.88 -0.91
N ILE A 70 3.26 1.58 -0.37
CA ILE A 70 3.05 1.81 1.05
C ILE A 70 1.83 1.00 1.47
N GLY A 71 2.01 0.06 2.38
CA GLY A 71 0.93 -0.72 2.98
C GLY A 71 0.86 -0.49 4.48
N HIS A 72 -0.24 -0.95 5.09
CA HIS A 72 -0.37 -1.03 6.54
C HIS A 72 -0.69 -2.48 6.92
N THR A 73 -0.03 -2.96 7.96
CA THR A 73 -0.32 -4.29 8.54
C THR A 73 -1.51 -4.18 9.49
N SER A 74 -2.10 -5.33 9.86
CA SER A 74 -3.26 -5.38 10.77
C SER A 74 -2.99 -4.79 12.16
N ASP A 75 -1.72 -4.70 12.56
CA ASP A 75 -1.30 -4.07 13.82
C ASP A 75 -0.97 -2.56 13.66
N GLY A 76 -1.26 -1.98 12.48
CA GLY A 76 -1.11 -0.56 12.18
C GLY A 76 0.30 -0.13 11.75
N ARG A 77 1.27 -1.05 11.64
CA ARG A 77 2.62 -0.68 11.16
C ARG A 77 2.63 -0.45 9.67
N THR A 78 3.32 0.62 9.26
CA THR A 78 3.61 0.92 7.85
C THR A 78 4.60 -0.09 7.29
N VAL A 79 4.40 -0.49 6.03
CA VAL A 79 5.31 -1.34 5.27
C VAL A 79 5.62 -0.69 3.94
N LEU A 80 6.90 -0.63 3.60
CA LEU A 80 7.36 -0.18 2.28
C LEU A 80 7.77 -1.41 1.47
N SER A 81 7.21 -1.57 0.26
CA SER A 81 7.63 -2.59 -0.71
C SER A 81 8.04 -1.92 -2.00
N PHE A 82 9.28 -2.11 -2.45
CA PHE A 82 9.85 -1.35 -3.55
C PHE A 82 11.03 -2.09 -4.20
N MET A 83 11.42 -1.64 -5.39
CA MET A 83 12.67 -2.01 -6.02
C MET A 83 13.76 -1.01 -5.62
N ARG A 84 15.00 -1.47 -5.42
CA ARG A 84 16.16 -0.64 -5.14
C ARG A 84 17.40 -1.10 -5.90
N GLY A 85 18.37 -0.21 -6.07
CA GLY A 85 19.68 -0.54 -6.61
C GLY A 85 20.59 0.68 -6.71
N PHE A 86 21.77 0.52 -7.31
CA PHE A 86 22.79 1.57 -7.39
C PHE A 86 22.53 2.56 -8.53
N ILE A 87 22.51 2.08 -9.78
CA ILE A 87 22.15 2.88 -10.97
C ILE A 87 20.71 2.59 -11.41
N ASN A 88 20.31 1.32 -11.39
CA ASN A 88 18.97 0.86 -11.72
C ASN A 88 18.34 0.19 -10.50
N ALA A 89 17.03 0.36 -10.31
CA ALA A 89 16.28 -0.33 -9.27
C ALA A 89 15.90 -1.75 -9.75
N ASP A 90 16.71 -2.76 -9.42
CA ASP A 90 16.58 -4.13 -9.92
C ASP A 90 16.34 -5.18 -8.83
N LYS A 91 16.52 -4.82 -7.55
CA LYS A 91 16.33 -5.73 -6.42
C LYS A 91 15.07 -5.38 -5.64
N GLN A 92 14.14 -6.32 -5.56
CA GLN A 92 12.95 -6.19 -4.71
C GLN A 92 13.35 -6.12 -3.24
N THR A 93 12.67 -5.30 -2.46
CA THR A 93 12.89 -5.15 -1.02
C THR A 93 11.62 -4.75 -0.31
N THR A 94 11.48 -5.26 0.90
CA THR A 94 10.44 -4.85 1.83
C THR A 94 11.11 -4.30 3.08
N TYR A 95 10.71 -3.12 3.52
CA TYR A 95 11.19 -2.48 4.73
C TYR A 95 10.02 -2.16 5.65
N ILE A 96 10.10 -2.61 6.90
CA ILE A 96 9.13 -2.32 7.95
C ILE A 96 9.85 -1.40 8.94
N PRO A 97 9.57 -0.09 8.93
CA PRO A 97 10.19 0.84 9.88
C PRO A 97 9.90 0.41 11.32
N ALA A 98 10.88 0.58 12.20
CA ALA A 98 10.65 0.42 13.64
C ALA A 98 9.68 1.50 14.14
N PRO A 99 9.02 1.32 15.29
CA PRO A 99 8.26 2.38 15.92
C PRO A 99 9.10 3.65 16.07
N ASN A 100 8.52 4.82 15.77
CA ASN A 100 9.17 6.15 15.75
C ASN A 100 10.17 6.42 14.60
N VAL A 101 10.35 5.48 13.68
CA VAL A 101 11.09 5.73 12.44
C VAL A 101 10.14 6.29 11.38
N SER A 102 10.41 7.51 10.92
CA SER A 102 9.71 8.14 9.81
C SER A 102 10.52 8.00 8.54
N CYS A 103 9.87 7.73 7.41
CA CYS A 103 10.52 7.63 6.10
C CYS A 103 10.01 8.73 5.17
N GLU A 104 10.93 9.53 4.65
CA GLU A 104 10.69 10.51 3.60
C GLU A 104 10.99 9.89 2.25
N ILE A 105 10.05 10.03 1.31
CA ILE A 105 10.16 9.50 -0.05
C ILE A 105 10.09 10.69 -1.00
N THR A 106 11.17 10.95 -1.72
CA THR A 106 11.30 12.11 -2.61
C THR A 106 11.80 11.70 -3.98
N GLU A 107 11.23 12.30 -5.02
CA GLU A 107 11.71 12.10 -6.39
C GLU A 107 13.16 12.63 -6.50
N LYS A 108 14.02 11.90 -7.22
CA LYS A 108 15.48 12.12 -7.20
C LYS A 108 15.95 13.32 -8.00
#